data_AF-A0A3C1N9X3-F1
#
_entry.id   AF-A0A3C1N9X3-F1
#
_cell.length_a   1.000
_cell.length_b   1.000
_cell.length_c   1.000
_cell.angle_alpha   90.00
_cell.angle_beta   90.00
_cell.angle_gamma   90.00
#
_symmetry.space_group_name_H-M   'P 1'
#
loop_
_entity.id
_entity.type
_entity.pdbx_description
1 polymer ?
#
loop_
_entity_poly.entity_id
_entity_poly.type
_entity_poly.pdbx_seq_one_letter_code
_entity_poly.pdbx_strand_id
1 'polypeptide(L)'
;MLVIHGIGGQRTDFAEPLIRGVNREVKRLGADASAIAWQSVYWDDLLVPRQQAYLKRALKDGRLNYQRLRQFVVSALGDAGAYRQRPSGSVAGAKSGRTYERVHARIREQLSELYHGPLSGRPLPLVLMAHSFGGHILSNYVWDSQQTLDRHLSAFERMHWLAGFITFGCNIPLFTFAVDKPVPIRFPATRLPARFKEKARWLNFYDPDDVLGWPLKPVSSAYARSVDADIRLQVGGAVGGWTPAAHLLYWRDRRFARHVA
;
A
#
# COMPACT_ATOMS: atom_id res chain seq x y z
N MET A 1 3.25 1.99 -12.73
CA MET A 1 3.16 1.30 -11.44
C MET A 1 3.17 2.34 -10.34
N LEU A 2 2.19 2.29 -9.43
CA LEU A 2 2.11 3.17 -8.26
C LEU A 2 2.50 2.36 -7.02
N VAL A 3 3.48 2.82 -6.25
CA VAL A 3 4.03 2.12 -5.09
C VAL A 3 3.75 2.91 -3.83
N ILE A 4 3.19 2.29 -2.80
CA ILE A 4 2.93 2.93 -1.50
C ILE A 4 3.57 2.14 -0.36
N HIS A 5 4.12 2.85 0.60
CA HIS A 5 4.70 2.26 1.80
C HIS A 5 3.68 2.07 2.94
N GLY A 6 4.01 1.17 3.86
CA GLY A 6 3.30 1.03 5.13
C GLY A 6 3.82 1.96 6.22
N ILE A 7 3.50 1.62 7.46
CA ILE A 7 3.83 2.45 8.63
C ILE A 7 5.35 2.39 8.92
N GLY A 8 5.92 3.46 9.48
CA GLY A 8 7.15 3.32 10.27
C GLY A 8 8.30 4.30 9.99
N GLY A 9 8.03 5.58 9.72
CA GLY A 9 9.10 6.57 9.52
C GLY A 9 9.93 6.27 8.27
N GLN A 10 9.25 6.02 7.15
CA GLN A 10 9.88 5.69 5.89
C GLN A 10 10.68 6.87 5.35
N ARG A 11 11.68 6.56 4.51
CA ARG A 11 12.38 7.59 3.75
C ARG A 11 11.60 7.91 2.48
N THR A 12 11.78 9.10 1.94
CA THR A 12 11.15 9.50 0.67
C THR A 12 11.55 8.62 -0.51
N ASP A 13 12.72 7.97 -0.43
CA ASP A 13 13.28 7.05 -1.42
C ASP A 13 12.97 5.56 -1.15
N PHE A 14 11.97 5.25 -0.30
CA PHE A 14 11.67 3.88 0.14
C PHE A 14 11.48 2.87 -1.01
N ALA A 15 10.92 3.30 -2.14
CA ALA A 15 10.57 2.43 -3.25
C ALA A 15 11.76 2.07 -4.14
N GLU A 16 12.85 2.85 -4.09
CA GLU A 16 13.96 2.69 -5.02
C GLU A 16 14.59 1.29 -5.05
N PRO A 17 14.82 0.60 -3.91
CA PRO A 17 15.42 -0.72 -3.95
C PRO A 17 14.53 -1.74 -4.67
N LEU A 18 13.21 -1.63 -4.50
CA LEU A 18 12.23 -2.49 -5.16
C LEU A 18 12.19 -2.19 -6.66
N ILE A 19 12.09 -0.91 -7.04
CA ILE A 19 12.10 -0.48 -8.45
C ILE A 19 13.35 -0.99 -9.16
N ARG A 20 14.53 -0.82 -8.54
CA ARG A 20 15.81 -1.33 -9.08
C ARG A 20 15.82 -2.85 -9.17
N GLY A 21 15.21 -3.55 -8.22
CA GLY A 21 15.09 -5.01 -8.23
C GLY A 21 14.24 -5.49 -9.41
N VAL A 22 13.02 -4.97 -9.52
CA VAL A 22 12.04 -5.34 -10.56
C VAL A 22 12.60 -5.00 -11.95
N ASN A 23 13.08 -3.78 -12.16
CA ASN A 23 13.64 -3.38 -13.47
C ASN A 23 14.83 -4.25 -13.90
N ARG A 24 15.61 -4.79 -12.96
CA ARG A 24 16.72 -5.70 -13.26
C ARG A 24 16.22 -7.07 -13.71
N GLU A 25 15.17 -7.58 -13.07
CA GLU A 25 14.54 -8.85 -13.45
C GLU A 25 13.78 -8.72 -14.79
N VAL A 26 13.07 -7.61 -15.04
CA VAL A 26 12.42 -7.31 -16.33
C VAL A 26 13.46 -7.32 -17.47
N LYS A 27 14.61 -6.66 -17.28
CA LYS A 27 15.72 -6.70 -18.25
C LYS A 27 16.27 -8.11 -18.44
N ARG A 28 16.38 -8.90 -17.36
CA ARG A 28 16.86 -10.30 -17.41
C ARG A 28 15.89 -11.19 -18.21
N LEU A 29 14.60 -10.88 -18.19
CA LEU A 29 13.57 -11.56 -18.99
C LEU A 29 13.53 -11.09 -20.45
N GLY A 30 14.40 -10.16 -20.85
CA GLY A 30 14.46 -9.64 -22.23
C GLY A 30 13.42 -8.55 -22.53
N ALA A 31 12.72 -8.03 -21.52
CA ALA A 31 11.75 -6.95 -21.68
C ALA A 31 12.39 -5.58 -21.38
N ASP A 32 11.81 -4.53 -21.97
CA ASP A 32 12.27 -3.16 -21.75
C ASP A 32 11.71 -2.59 -20.44
N ALA A 33 12.57 -2.45 -19.44
CA ALA A 33 12.21 -1.82 -18.17
C ALA A 33 11.86 -0.32 -18.31
N SER A 34 12.27 0.35 -19.39
CA SER A 34 11.92 1.76 -19.65
C SER A 34 10.45 1.94 -20.01
N ALA A 35 9.76 0.86 -20.43
CA ALA A 35 8.33 0.85 -20.69
C ALA A 35 7.48 0.92 -19.40
N ILE A 36 8.11 0.88 -18.21
CA ILE A 36 7.43 0.95 -16.92
C ILE A 36 7.59 2.35 -16.32
N ALA A 37 6.52 3.14 -16.32
CA ALA A 37 6.47 4.38 -15.56
C ALA A 37 6.23 4.08 -14.07
N TRP A 38 7.11 4.56 -13.19
CA TRP A 38 7.03 4.35 -11.74
C TRP A 38 6.63 5.64 -11.02
N GLN A 39 5.80 5.53 -9.99
CA GLN A 39 5.48 6.62 -9.07
C GLN A 39 5.40 6.08 -7.64
N SER A 40 5.98 6.79 -6.68
CA SER A 40 5.95 6.41 -5.26
C SER A 40 5.10 7.37 -4.45
N VAL A 41 4.15 6.85 -3.68
CA VAL A 41 3.32 7.62 -2.75
C VAL A 41 3.98 7.59 -1.37
N TYR A 42 4.60 8.69 -0.99
CA TYR A 42 5.07 8.94 0.37
C TYR A 42 4.00 9.71 1.14
N TRP A 43 3.58 9.24 2.33
CA TRP A 43 2.51 9.84 3.12
C TRP A 43 2.84 10.02 4.62
N ASP A 44 4.01 9.53 5.06
CA ASP A 44 4.39 9.51 6.48
C ASP A 44 4.60 10.91 7.08
N ASP A 45 4.95 11.91 6.26
CA ASP A 45 5.12 13.31 6.66
C ASP A 45 3.88 13.91 7.35
N LEU A 46 2.71 13.34 7.09
CA LEU A 46 1.45 13.80 7.66
C LEU A 46 1.32 13.52 9.16
N LEU A 47 2.01 12.48 9.68
CA LEU A 47 1.85 11.97 11.06
C LEU A 47 3.15 11.89 11.86
N VAL A 48 4.29 11.63 11.20
CA VAL A 48 5.61 11.44 11.83
C VAL A 48 6.01 12.57 12.80
N PRO A 49 5.82 13.87 12.50
CA PRO A 49 6.27 14.93 13.41
C PRO A 49 5.62 14.85 14.80
N ARG A 50 4.33 14.47 14.87
CA ARG A 50 3.60 14.37 16.15
C ARG A 50 4.04 13.15 16.95
N GLN A 51 4.29 12.03 16.27
CA GLN A 51 4.76 10.79 16.89
C GLN A 51 6.18 10.94 17.44
N GLN A 52 7.10 11.53 16.66
CA GLN A 52 8.46 11.79 17.11
C GLN A 52 8.51 12.73 18.30
N ALA A 53 7.68 13.78 18.31
CA ALA A 53 7.59 14.68 19.45
C ALA A 53 7.13 13.97 20.73
N TYR A 54 6.15 13.04 20.63
CA TYR A 54 5.74 12.22 21.76
C TYR A 54 6.84 11.25 22.20
N LEU A 55 7.42 10.48 21.27
CA LEU A 55 8.48 9.51 21.57
C LEU A 55 9.69 10.18 22.24
N LYS A 56 10.11 11.36 21.75
CA LYS A 56 11.21 12.13 22.33
C LYS A 56 10.93 12.52 23.80
N ARG A 57 9.69 12.89 24.13
CA ARG A 57 9.30 13.18 25.53
C ARG A 57 9.25 11.90 26.37
N ALA A 58 8.57 10.88 25.88
CA ALA A 58 8.40 9.61 26.61
C ALA A 58 9.73 8.89 26.89
N LEU A 59 10.69 8.93 25.95
CA LEU A 59 12.02 8.36 26.13
C LEU A 59 12.95 9.19 27.01
N LYS A 60 12.66 10.50 27.17
CA LYS A 60 13.40 11.38 28.09
C LYS A 60 12.96 11.18 29.54
N ASP A 61 11.66 10.98 29.75
CA ASP A 61 11.07 10.91 31.09
C ASP A 61 11.02 9.47 31.66
N GLY A 62 11.10 8.44 30.80
CA GLY A 62 11.11 7.03 31.22
C GLY A 62 12.34 6.27 30.71
N ARG A 63 12.98 5.48 31.58
CA ARG A 63 13.99 4.49 31.16
C ARG A 63 13.31 3.32 30.45
N LEU A 64 12.91 3.52 29.19
CA LEU A 64 12.16 2.54 28.41
C LEU A 64 13.09 1.61 27.62
N ASN A 65 12.95 0.31 27.85
CA ASN A 65 13.60 -0.75 27.06
C ASN A 65 12.91 -0.95 25.70
N TYR A 66 13.61 -1.59 24.76
CA TYR A 66 13.13 -1.93 23.41
C TYR A 66 12.64 -0.72 22.60
N GLN A 67 13.41 0.38 22.62
CA GLN A 67 13.03 1.67 22.03
C GLN A 67 12.61 1.57 20.56
N ARG A 68 13.30 0.76 19.75
CA ARG A 68 12.96 0.54 18.33
C ARG A 68 11.60 -0.15 18.15
N LEU A 69 11.31 -1.17 18.97
CA LEU A 69 10.02 -1.86 18.95
C LEU A 69 8.90 -0.93 19.43
N ARG A 70 9.14 -0.15 20.48
CA ARG A 70 8.15 0.83 20.97
C ARG A 70 7.88 1.93 19.95
N GLN A 71 8.91 2.44 19.28
CA GLN A 71 8.76 3.38 18.18
C GLN A 71 7.90 2.77 17.07
N PHE A 72 8.19 1.53 16.68
CA PHE A 72 7.40 0.81 15.69
C PHE A 72 5.94 0.68 16.11
N VAL A 73 5.66 0.25 17.35
CA VAL A 73 4.28 0.09 17.87
C VAL A 73 3.55 1.44 17.93
N VAL A 74 4.21 2.50 18.40
CA VAL A 74 3.63 3.85 18.48
C VAL A 74 3.30 4.38 17.10
N SER A 75 4.18 4.18 16.12
CA SER A 75 3.88 4.52 14.73
C SER A 75 2.74 3.64 14.19
N ALA A 76 2.80 2.32 14.36
CA ALA A 76 1.81 1.37 13.86
C ALA A 76 0.40 1.67 14.36
N LEU A 77 0.22 1.77 15.68
CA LEU A 77 -1.07 2.04 16.30
C LEU A 77 -1.48 3.50 16.15
N GLY A 78 -0.51 4.43 16.17
CA GLY A 78 -0.76 5.86 15.98
C GLY A 78 -1.30 6.16 14.59
N ASP A 79 -0.71 5.57 13.55
CA ASP A 79 -1.15 5.72 12.16
C ASP A 79 -2.52 5.07 11.94
N ALA A 80 -2.69 3.83 12.40
CA ALA A 80 -3.97 3.12 12.36
C ALA A 80 -5.09 3.91 13.06
N GLY A 81 -4.82 4.48 14.23
CA GLY A 81 -5.79 5.28 14.97
C GLY A 81 -6.08 6.64 14.34
N ALA A 82 -5.09 7.26 13.69
CA ALA A 82 -5.22 8.57 13.05
C ALA A 82 -5.88 8.48 11.66
N TYR A 83 -5.69 7.38 10.95
CA TYR A 83 -6.30 7.13 9.65
C TYR A 83 -7.69 6.51 9.84
N ARG A 84 -8.70 7.37 9.97
CA ARG A 84 -10.10 6.97 10.09
C ARG A 84 -10.98 7.77 9.15
N GLN A 85 -11.87 7.08 8.44
CA GLN A 85 -12.95 7.71 7.72
C GLN A 85 -13.96 8.27 8.74
N ARG A 86 -14.38 9.52 8.56
CA ARG A 86 -15.38 10.14 9.44
C ARG A 86 -16.79 9.71 9.00
N PRO A 87 -17.73 9.48 9.93
CA PRO A 87 -19.13 9.37 9.59
C PRO A 87 -19.60 10.64 8.88
N SER A 88 -20.33 10.47 7.77
CA SER A 88 -21.03 11.55 7.08
C SER A 88 -21.91 12.32 8.09
N GLY A 89 -21.74 13.64 8.18
CA GLY A 89 -22.50 14.50 9.10
C GLY A 89 -21.79 14.94 10.39
N SER A 90 -20.53 14.57 10.60
CA SER A 90 -19.78 14.97 11.81
C SER A 90 -19.18 16.38 11.69
N VAL A 91 -19.63 17.30 12.55
CA VAL A 91 -19.33 18.75 12.58
C VAL A 91 -17.89 19.11 12.25
N ALA A 92 -17.75 20.06 11.31
CA ALA A 92 -16.52 20.71 10.88
C ALA A 92 -15.94 21.62 11.98
N GLY A 93 -15.39 21.04 13.05
CA GLY A 93 -14.81 21.80 14.16
C GLY A 93 -13.35 21.48 14.50
N ALA A 94 -12.83 20.34 14.06
CA ALA A 94 -11.50 19.89 14.49
C ALA A 94 -10.56 19.74 13.29
N LYS A 95 -9.53 20.60 13.21
CA LYS A 95 -8.40 20.47 12.26
C LYS A 95 -7.67 19.11 12.36
N SER A 96 -7.99 18.29 13.36
CA SER A 96 -7.44 16.96 13.66
C SER A 96 -8.16 15.77 12.98
N GLY A 97 -9.14 15.99 12.09
CA GLY A 97 -9.93 14.91 11.47
C GLY A 97 -9.70 14.63 9.97
N ARG A 98 -8.69 15.21 9.32
CA ARG A 98 -8.51 15.14 7.84
C ARG A 98 -7.40 14.19 7.36
N THR A 99 -6.83 13.34 8.20
CA THR A 99 -5.71 12.47 7.80
C THR A 99 -6.10 11.57 6.63
N TYR A 100 -7.29 10.95 6.69
CA TYR A 100 -7.83 10.11 5.63
C TYR A 100 -7.90 10.88 4.30
N GLU A 101 -8.55 12.05 4.29
CA GLU A 101 -8.69 12.92 3.12
C GLU A 101 -7.34 13.40 2.59
N ARG A 102 -6.39 13.75 3.47
CA ARG A 102 -5.04 14.22 3.08
C ARG A 102 -4.21 13.12 2.43
N VAL A 103 -4.27 11.90 2.98
CA VAL A 103 -3.62 10.73 2.38
C VAL A 103 -4.22 10.43 1.00
N HIS A 104 -5.55 10.47 0.87
CA HIS A 104 -6.23 10.29 -0.42
C HIS A 104 -5.90 11.40 -1.43
N ALA A 105 -5.79 12.65 -0.97
CA ALA A 105 -5.36 13.77 -1.80
C ALA A 105 -3.92 13.58 -2.30
N ARG A 106 -3.01 13.08 -1.46
CA ARG A 106 -1.63 12.74 -1.84
C ARG A 106 -1.61 11.63 -2.90
N ILE A 107 -2.43 10.58 -2.76
CA ILE A 107 -2.54 9.53 -3.77
C ILE A 107 -3.02 10.09 -5.11
N ARG A 108 -4.05 10.95 -5.09
CA ARG A 108 -4.59 11.62 -6.28
C ARG A 108 -3.56 12.51 -6.96
N GLU A 109 -2.80 13.29 -6.20
CA GLU A 109 -1.71 14.12 -6.71
C GLU A 109 -0.65 13.27 -7.44
N GLN A 110 -0.19 12.19 -6.80
CA GLN A 110 0.82 11.30 -7.38
C GLN A 110 0.29 10.55 -8.62
N LEU A 111 -1.00 10.18 -8.65
CA LEU A 111 -1.63 9.62 -9.84
C LEU A 111 -1.75 10.61 -10.99
N SER A 112 -2.09 11.87 -10.68
CA SER A 112 -2.12 12.97 -11.64
C SER A 112 -0.73 13.22 -12.22
N GLU A 113 0.31 13.27 -11.39
CA GLU A 113 1.71 13.39 -11.84
C GLU A 113 2.10 12.24 -12.78
N LEU A 114 1.79 11.00 -12.39
CA LEU A 114 2.05 9.81 -13.22
C LEU A 114 1.31 9.88 -14.56
N TYR A 115 0.04 10.29 -14.55
CA TYR A 115 -0.82 10.34 -15.75
C TYR A 115 -0.45 11.47 -16.70
N HIS A 116 -0.21 12.67 -16.19
CA HIS A 116 0.05 13.84 -17.02
C HIS A 116 1.53 13.98 -17.38
N GLY A 117 2.45 13.46 -16.56
CA GLY A 117 3.89 13.46 -16.83
C GLY A 117 4.30 12.32 -17.76
N PRO A 118 4.84 11.21 -17.24
CA PRO A 118 5.45 10.15 -18.06
C PRO A 118 4.46 9.42 -18.96
N LEU A 119 3.16 9.41 -18.63
CA LEU A 119 2.12 8.82 -19.48
C LEU A 119 1.58 9.81 -20.53
N SER A 120 1.86 11.12 -20.40
CA SER A 120 1.41 12.17 -21.32
C SER A 120 -0.10 12.11 -21.64
N GLY A 121 -0.92 11.79 -20.64
CA GLY A 121 -2.38 11.66 -20.77
C GLY A 121 -2.85 10.39 -21.49
N ARG A 122 -1.96 9.44 -21.78
CA ARG A 122 -2.32 8.16 -22.40
C ARG A 122 -2.54 7.11 -21.31
N PRO A 123 -3.76 6.59 -21.14
CA PRO A 123 -4.00 5.63 -20.08
C PRO A 123 -3.38 4.27 -20.45
N LEU A 124 -2.54 3.77 -19.54
CA LEU A 124 -1.94 2.44 -19.60
C LEU A 124 -2.45 1.58 -18.44
N PRO A 125 -2.29 0.24 -18.49
CA PRO A 125 -2.62 -0.63 -17.37
C PRO A 125 -1.90 -0.18 -16.09
N LEU A 126 -2.68 0.13 -15.05
CA LEU A 126 -2.17 0.54 -13.75
C LEU A 126 -1.98 -0.71 -12.87
N VAL A 127 -0.77 -0.84 -12.32
CA VAL A 127 -0.47 -1.80 -11.26
C VAL A 127 -0.17 -1.03 -9.98
N LEU A 128 -0.90 -1.37 -8.92
CA LEU A 128 -0.68 -0.88 -7.57
C LEU A 128 0.22 -1.85 -6.81
N MET A 129 1.21 -1.32 -6.10
CA MET A 129 2.09 -2.08 -5.22
C MET A 129 2.02 -1.50 -3.82
N ALA A 130 1.58 -2.30 -2.86
CA ALA A 130 1.21 -1.80 -1.55
C ALA A 130 1.83 -2.66 -0.44
N HIS A 131 2.73 -2.02 0.30
CA HIS A 131 3.33 -2.62 1.47
C HIS A 131 2.46 -2.38 2.70
N SER A 132 2.14 -3.44 3.45
CA SER A 132 1.56 -3.29 4.79
C SER A 132 0.33 -2.39 4.82
N PHE A 133 0.34 -1.35 5.66
CA PHE A 133 -0.74 -0.38 5.79
C PHE A 133 -1.05 0.39 4.51
N GLY A 134 -0.07 0.53 3.62
CA GLY A 134 -0.30 1.06 2.28
C GLY A 134 -1.35 0.23 1.50
N GLY A 135 -1.46 -1.07 1.78
CA GLY A 135 -2.50 -1.94 1.24
C GLY A 135 -3.90 -1.55 1.71
N HIS A 136 -4.06 -1.29 3.02
CA HIS A 136 -5.32 -0.80 3.56
C HIS A 136 -5.68 0.58 2.99
N ILE A 137 -4.70 1.49 2.92
CA ILE A 137 -4.88 2.84 2.34
C ILE A 137 -5.34 2.77 0.88
N LEU A 138 -4.63 2.01 0.02
CA LEU A 138 -4.99 1.92 -1.39
C LEU A 138 -6.31 1.15 -1.60
N SER A 139 -6.60 0.13 -0.80
CA SER A 139 -7.90 -0.54 -0.84
C SER A 139 -9.04 0.44 -0.58
N ASN A 140 -8.92 1.28 0.45
CA ASN A 140 -9.92 2.30 0.76
C ASN A 140 -10.00 3.39 -0.32
N TYR A 141 -8.87 3.83 -0.87
CA TYR A 141 -8.84 4.80 -1.97
C TYR A 141 -9.56 4.27 -3.22
N VAL A 142 -9.27 3.04 -3.63
CA VAL A 142 -9.93 2.40 -4.77
C VAL A 142 -11.41 2.16 -4.47
N TRP A 143 -11.75 1.73 -3.26
CA TRP A 143 -13.14 1.58 -2.82
C TRP A 143 -13.91 2.89 -2.95
N ASP A 144 -13.42 3.99 -2.39
CA ASP A 144 -14.09 5.29 -2.46
C ASP A 144 -14.25 5.78 -3.90
N SER A 145 -13.23 5.59 -4.74
CA SER A 145 -13.31 5.90 -6.18
C SER A 145 -14.34 5.03 -6.93
N GLN A 146 -14.69 3.86 -6.40
CA GLN A 146 -15.70 2.97 -6.98
C GLN A 146 -17.12 3.35 -6.55
N GLN A 147 -17.28 4.02 -5.41
CA GLN A 147 -18.59 4.43 -4.89
C GLN A 147 -18.98 5.83 -5.35
N THR A 148 -18.01 6.76 -5.44
CA THR A 148 -18.27 8.14 -5.82
C THR A 148 -17.57 8.46 -7.15
N LEU A 149 -18.37 8.84 -8.15
CA LEU A 149 -17.84 9.25 -9.45
C LEU A 149 -17.44 10.73 -9.42
N ASP A 150 -16.15 11.01 -9.29
CA ASP A 150 -15.62 12.35 -9.56
C ASP A 150 -15.48 12.56 -11.08
N ARG A 151 -16.31 13.45 -11.64
CA ARG A 151 -16.32 13.74 -13.08
C ARG A 151 -15.14 14.60 -13.54
N HIS A 152 -14.44 15.27 -12.63
CA HIS A 152 -13.30 16.11 -12.94
C HIS A 152 -12.02 15.30 -13.21
N LEU A 153 -11.96 14.06 -12.70
CA LEU A 153 -10.82 13.17 -12.89
C LEU A 153 -10.87 12.42 -14.24
N SER A 154 -9.72 12.02 -14.76
CA SER A 154 -9.65 11.12 -15.91
C SER A 154 -10.11 9.69 -15.55
N ALA A 155 -10.33 8.84 -16.57
CA ALA A 155 -10.62 7.42 -16.31
C ALA A 155 -9.44 6.70 -15.62
N PHE A 156 -8.20 7.12 -15.88
CA PHE A 156 -7.01 6.57 -15.25
C PHE A 156 -6.97 6.91 -13.75
N GLU A 157 -7.16 8.18 -13.40
CA GLU A 157 -7.19 8.65 -12.01
C GLU A 157 -8.36 8.07 -11.20
N ARG A 158 -9.48 7.73 -11.87
CA ARG A 158 -10.61 7.00 -11.27
C ARG A 158 -10.40 5.49 -11.12
N MET A 159 -9.17 4.99 -11.25
CA MET A 159 -8.82 3.57 -11.13
C MET A 159 -9.50 2.65 -12.17
N HIS A 160 -10.09 3.17 -13.25
CA HIS A 160 -10.72 2.32 -14.28
C HIS A 160 -9.69 1.50 -15.07
N TRP A 161 -8.42 1.87 -15.01
CA TRP A 161 -7.30 1.20 -15.66
C TRP A 161 -6.52 0.28 -14.70
N LEU A 162 -7.03 0.06 -13.49
CA LEU A 162 -6.45 -0.86 -12.52
C LEU A 162 -6.49 -2.29 -13.06
N ALA A 163 -5.30 -2.80 -13.42
CA ALA A 163 -5.07 -4.13 -13.96
C ALA A 163 -4.27 -5.02 -13.01
N GLY A 164 -3.54 -4.45 -12.04
CA GLY A 164 -2.81 -5.25 -11.07
C GLY A 164 -2.89 -4.67 -9.66
N PHE A 165 -3.02 -5.54 -8.67
CA PHE A 165 -2.88 -5.15 -7.27
C PHE A 165 -1.95 -6.12 -6.55
N ILE A 166 -0.76 -5.66 -6.22
CA ILE A 166 0.27 -6.43 -5.53
C ILE A 166 0.33 -5.95 -4.09
N THR A 167 -0.11 -6.78 -3.16
CA THR A 167 0.00 -6.51 -1.72
C THR A 167 1.12 -7.35 -1.13
N PHE A 168 1.91 -6.78 -0.21
CA PHE A 168 2.99 -7.53 0.43
C PHE A 168 3.19 -7.10 1.88
N GLY A 169 3.42 -8.07 2.77
CA GLY A 169 3.36 -7.85 4.21
C GLY A 169 2.01 -7.24 4.62
N CYS A 170 0.90 -7.64 3.97
CA CYS A 170 -0.37 -6.91 4.03
C CYS A 170 -1.12 -7.10 5.35
N ASN A 171 -1.57 -5.98 5.95
CA ASN A 171 -2.28 -5.97 7.23
C ASN A 171 -3.78 -5.66 7.12
N ILE A 172 -4.35 -5.66 5.90
CA ILE A 172 -5.80 -5.48 5.67
C ILE A 172 -6.66 -6.31 6.62
N PRO A 173 -6.38 -7.60 6.89
CA PRO A 173 -7.22 -8.42 7.76
C PRO A 173 -7.42 -7.82 9.16
N LEU A 174 -6.42 -7.10 9.70
CA LEU A 174 -6.49 -6.48 11.03
C LEU A 174 -7.53 -5.34 11.09
N PHE A 175 -7.85 -4.72 9.95
CA PHE A 175 -8.83 -3.62 9.87
C PHE A 175 -10.23 -4.10 9.50
N THR A 176 -10.37 -5.35 9.04
CA THR A 176 -11.68 -5.89 8.66
C THR A 176 -12.55 -6.28 9.84
N PHE A 177 -11.98 -6.45 11.03
CA PHE A 177 -12.73 -6.79 12.25
C PHE A 177 -13.70 -5.71 12.72
N ALA A 178 -13.57 -4.47 12.20
CA ALA A 178 -14.53 -3.41 12.44
C ALA A 178 -15.82 -3.54 11.60
N VAL A 179 -15.91 -4.53 10.72
CA VAL A 179 -17.00 -4.71 9.75
C VAL A 179 -17.51 -6.16 9.78
N ASP A 180 -18.83 -6.35 9.94
CA ASP A 180 -19.43 -7.69 10.03
C ASP A 180 -19.24 -8.54 8.77
N LYS A 181 -19.27 -7.90 7.59
CA LYS A 181 -19.14 -8.56 6.29
C LYS A 181 -18.10 -7.83 5.43
N PRO A 182 -16.81 -8.12 5.62
CA PRO A 182 -15.76 -7.44 4.86
C PRO A 182 -15.82 -7.85 3.39
N VAL A 183 -15.92 -6.83 2.53
CA VAL A 183 -15.95 -6.96 1.06
C VAL A 183 -14.76 -6.22 0.46
N PRO A 184 -14.02 -6.85 -0.47
CA PRO A 184 -12.90 -6.20 -1.13
C PRO A 184 -13.39 -5.19 -2.18
N ILE A 185 -12.46 -4.39 -2.70
CA ILE A 185 -12.68 -3.61 -3.92
C ILE A 185 -13.12 -4.51 -5.08
N ARG A 186 -13.87 -3.95 -6.03
CA ARG A 186 -14.17 -4.66 -7.29
C ARG A 186 -12.89 -4.75 -8.12
N PHE A 187 -12.37 -5.95 -8.27
CA PHE A 187 -11.17 -6.24 -9.06
C PHE A 187 -11.43 -7.45 -10.00
N PRO A 188 -10.97 -7.41 -11.27
CA PRO A 188 -10.32 -6.28 -11.94
C PRO A 188 -11.29 -5.08 -12.11
N ALA A 189 -10.76 -3.91 -12.49
CA ALA A 189 -11.62 -2.74 -12.68
C ALA A 189 -12.70 -3.02 -13.73
N THR A 190 -13.96 -2.69 -13.41
CA THR A 190 -15.13 -3.00 -14.24
C THR A 190 -15.04 -2.42 -15.65
N ARG A 191 -14.42 -1.24 -15.79
CA ARG A 191 -14.22 -0.52 -17.05
C ARG A 191 -12.85 -0.77 -17.71
N LEU A 192 -12.06 -1.73 -17.21
CA LEU A 192 -10.79 -2.10 -17.82
C LEU A 192 -11.03 -2.74 -19.22
N PRO A 193 -10.27 -2.37 -20.27
CA PRO A 193 -10.38 -3.03 -21.57
C PRO A 193 -10.17 -4.55 -21.49
N ALA A 194 -10.92 -5.32 -22.29
CA ALA A 194 -10.95 -6.79 -22.23
C ALA A 194 -9.56 -7.44 -22.32
N ARG A 195 -8.72 -6.97 -23.25
CA ARG A 195 -7.33 -7.44 -23.44
C ARG A 195 -6.45 -7.34 -22.20
N PHE A 196 -6.77 -6.46 -21.25
CA PHE A 196 -6.05 -6.31 -19.99
C PHE A 196 -6.73 -7.05 -18.85
N LYS A 197 -8.06 -7.23 -18.89
CA LYS A 197 -8.81 -7.99 -17.87
C LYS A 197 -8.34 -9.44 -17.76
N GLU A 198 -8.06 -10.10 -18.88
CA GLU A 198 -7.60 -11.50 -18.88
C GLU A 198 -6.27 -11.70 -18.14
N LYS A 199 -5.41 -10.66 -18.17
CA LYS A 199 -4.11 -10.63 -17.51
C LYS A 199 -4.13 -9.95 -16.15
N ALA A 200 -5.28 -9.43 -15.72
CA ALA A 200 -5.36 -8.68 -14.49
C ALA A 200 -5.23 -9.63 -13.29
N ARG A 201 -4.39 -9.26 -12.32
CA ARG A 201 -4.11 -10.11 -11.15
C ARG A 201 -4.03 -9.31 -9.85
N TRP A 202 -4.62 -9.84 -8.80
CA TRP A 202 -4.37 -9.45 -7.42
C TRP A 202 -3.55 -10.54 -6.73
N LEU A 203 -2.27 -10.22 -6.50
CA LEU A 203 -1.32 -11.11 -5.83
C LEU A 203 -0.99 -10.56 -4.45
N ASN A 204 -1.11 -11.38 -3.43
CA ASN A 204 -0.70 -11.05 -2.06
C ASN A 204 0.51 -11.89 -1.66
N PHE A 205 1.55 -11.24 -1.14
CA PHE A 205 2.78 -11.90 -0.68
C PHE A 205 2.92 -11.75 0.83
N TYR A 206 3.17 -12.85 1.52
CA TYR A 206 3.40 -12.83 2.96
C TYR A 206 4.51 -13.81 3.34
N ASP A 207 5.34 -13.38 4.27
CA ASP A 207 6.31 -14.20 4.97
C ASP A 207 5.60 -14.82 6.19
N PRO A 208 5.64 -16.14 6.38
CA PRO A 208 5.14 -16.78 7.59
C PRO A 208 5.69 -16.19 8.90
N ASP A 209 6.90 -15.61 8.88
CA ASP A 209 7.54 -15.01 10.05
C ASP A 209 7.17 -13.51 10.22
N ASP A 210 6.49 -12.90 9.24
CA ASP A 210 5.99 -11.52 9.29
C ASP A 210 4.63 -11.46 10.00
N VAL A 211 4.66 -11.19 11.31
CA VAL A 211 3.46 -11.09 12.17
C VAL A 211 2.44 -10.01 11.76
N LEU A 212 2.78 -9.14 10.81
CA LEU A 212 1.88 -8.11 10.27
C LEU A 212 1.41 -8.42 8.85
N GLY A 213 2.02 -9.41 8.19
CA GLY A 213 1.67 -9.85 6.86
C GLY A 213 0.77 -11.08 6.90
N TRP A 214 -0.45 -10.95 6.42
CA TRP A 214 -1.46 -12.00 6.49
C TRP A 214 -1.99 -12.38 5.09
N PRO A 215 -2.41 -13.64 4.88
CA PRO A 215 -3.16 -14.02 3.69
C PRO A 215 -4.50 -13.26 3.63
N LEU A 216 -4.94 -12.87 2.43
CA LEU A 216 -6.16 -12.09 2.23
C LEU A 216 -7.37 -12.96 1.91
N LYS A 217 -7.20 -14.09 1.22
CA LYS A 217 -8.33 -14.98 0.84
C LYS A 217 -9.15 -15.46 2.05
N PRO A 218 -8.57 -15.74 3.23
CA PRO A 218 -9.32 -16.15 4.41
C PRO A 218 -10.22 -15.06 5.03
N VAL A 219 -10.07 -13.78 4.65
CA VAL A 219 -10.86 -12.68 5.22
C VAL A 219 -12.36 -12.87 4.98
N SER A 220 -12.75 -13.27 3.75
CA SER A 220 -14.13 -13.61 3.41
C SER A 220 -14.20 -14.34 2.08
N SER A 221 -15.36 -14.94 1.77
CA SER A 221 -15.57 -15.56 0.45
C SER A 221 -15.46 -14.54 -0.70
N ALA A 222 -15.71 -13.26 -0.44
CA ALA A 222 -15.54 -12.20 -1.43
C ALA A 222 -14.05 -11.94 -1.71
N TYR A 223 -13.20 -11.87 -0.68
CA TYR A 223 -11.75 -11.82 -0.85
C TYR A 223 -11.21 -13.05 -1.57
N ALA A 224 -11.69 -14.25 -1.21
CA ALA A 224 -11.28 -15.49 -1.87
C ALA A 224 -11.56 -15.51 -3.39
N ARG A 225 -12.58 -14.78 -3.85
CA ARG A 225 -12.90 -14.62 -5.28
C ARG A 225 -12.11 -13.51 -5.97
N SER A 226 -11.79 -12.43 -5.25
CA SER A 226 -11.10 -11.26 -5.82
C SER A 226 -9.58 -11.36 -5.82
N VAL A 227 -9.00 -12.08 -4.86
CA VAL A 227 -7.55 -12.29 -4.74
C VAL A 227 -7.17 -13.57 -5.48
N ASP A 228 -6.38 -13.43 -6.55
CA ASP A 228 -5.93 -14.55 -7.36
C ASP A 228 -5.08 -15.52 -6.52
N ALA A 229 -4.05 -15.00 -5.82
CA ALA A 229 -3.14 -15.82 -5.04
C ALA A 229 -2.64 -15.16 -3.76
N ASP A 230 -2.62 -15.94 -2.68
CA ASP A 230 -1.83 -15.69 -1.47
C ASP A 230 -0.55 -16.51 -1.56
N ILE A 231 0.59 -15.84 -1.75
CA ILE A 231 1.89 -16.44 -2.05
C ILE A 231 2.78 -16.32 -0.81
N ARG A 232 3.21 -17.47 -0.29
CA ARG A 232 4.21 -17.54 0.77
C ARG A 232 5.57 -17.17 0.20
N LEU A 233 6.22 -16.19 0.83
CA LEU A 233 7.55 -15.76 0.45
C LEU A 233 8.34 -15.39 1.70
N GLN A 234 9.27 -16.27 2.09
CA GLN A 234 10.20 -15.94 3.16
C GLN A 234 11.13 -14.82 2.69
N VAL A 235 11.24 -13.73 3.44
CA VAL A 235 12.13 -12.59 3.17
C VAL A 235 13.21 -12.51 4.27
N GLY A 236 14.39 -12.00 3.94
CA GLY A 236 15.39 -11.67 4.97
C GLY A 236 16.36 -12.73 5.47
N GLY A 237 16.31 -13.96 4.96
CA GLY A 237 17.25 -15.02 5.35
C GLY A 237 17.16 -15.44 6.84
N ALA A 238 18.05 -16.31 7.28
CA ALA A 238 17.94 -17.03 8.57
C ALA A 238 17.97 -16.14 9.84
N VAL A 239 18.51 -14.91 9.77
CA VAL A 239 18.69 -14.02 10.94
C VAL A 239 17.62 -12.91 11.00
N GLY A 240 17.00 -12.56 9.87
CA GLY A 240 16.05 -11.44 9.77
C GLY A 240 14.58 -11.81 9.95
N GLY A 241 14.20 -13.07 9.74
CA GLY A 241 12.82 -13.55 9.67
C GLY A 241 12.02 -13.38 10.97
N TRP A 242 12.63 -13.55 12.14
CA TRP A 242 11.92 -13.65 13.43
C TRP A 242 11.68 -12.31 14.14
N THR A 243 11.77 -11.18 13.43
CA THR A 243 11.62 -9.84 14.02
C THR A 243 10.70 -8.97 13.17
N PRO A 244 10.10 -7.90 13.71
CA PRO A 244 9.40 -6.88 12.90
C PRO A 244 10.25 -6.28 11.76
N ALA A 245 11.56 -6.54 11.73
CA ALA A 245 12.41 -6.18 10.61
C ALA A 245 12.07 -6.97 9.33
N ALA A 246 11.61 -8.24 9.41
CA ALA A 246 11.20 -9.05 8.26
C ALA A 246 10.17 -8.32 7.40
N HIS A 247 9.24 -7.64 8.07
CA HIS A 247 8.24 -6.78 7.45
C HIS A 247 8.82 -5.72 6.51
N LEU A 248 10.05 -5.24 6.74
CA LEU A 248 10.72 -4.23 5.92
C LEU A 248 11.65 -4.85 4.85
N LEU A 249 11.84 -6.17 4.83
CA LEU A 249 12.82 -6.82 3.96
C LEU A 249 12.31 -7.06 2.54
N TYR A 250 10.99 -7.04 2.31
CA TYR A 250 10.40 -7.17 0.97
C TYR A 250 10.97 -6.18 -0.05
N TRP A 251 11.24 -4.93 0.37
CA TRP A 251 11.73 -3.87 -0.51
C TRP A 251 13.04 -4.22 -1.22
N ARG A 252 13.85 -5.12 -0.64
CA ARG A 252 15.17 -5.49 -1.16
C ARG A 252 15.25 -6.96 -1.57
N ASP A 253 14.18 -7.73 -1.40
CA ASP A 253 14.19 -9.16 -1.65
C ASP A 253 14.15 -9.46 -3.16
N ARG A 254 15.16 -10.20 -3.63
CA ARG A 254 15.30 -10.55 -5.06
C ARG A 254 14.22 -11.53 -5.53
N ARG A 255 13.75 -12.43 -4.65
CA ARG A 255 12.70 -13.39 -4.99
C ARG A 255 11.37 -12.66 -5.11
N PHE A 256 11.11 -11.66 -4.26
CA PHE A 256 9.95 -10.79 -4.42
C PHE A 256 10.01 -10.04 -5.76
N ALA A 257 11.12 -9.35 -6.05
CA ALA A 257 11.30 -8.64 -7.31
C ALA A 257 11.11 -9.53 -8.55
N ARG A 258 11.57 -10.79 -8.49
CA ARG A 258 11.39 -11.78 -9.57
C ARG A 258 9.93 -12.18 -9.81
N HIS A 259 9.11 -12.26 -8.76
CA HIS A 259 7.68 -12.56 -8.92
C HIS A 259 6.90 -11.37 -9.48
N VAL A 260 7.37 -10.15 -9.22
CA VAL A 260 6.72 -8.92 -9.69
C VAL A 260 7.05 -8.62 -11.15
N ALA A 261 8.28 -8.93 -11.59
CA ALA A 261 8.78 -8.71 -12.96
C ALA A 261 8.12 -9.64 -13.99
#